data_AF-A0AAD6N7J8-F1
#
_entry.id   AF-A0AAD6N7J8-F1
#
_cell.length_a   1.000
_cell.length_b   1.000
_cell.length_c   1.000
_cell.angle_alpha   90.00
_cell.angle_beta   90.00
_cell.angle_gamma   90.00
#
_symmetry.space_group_name_H-M   'P 1'
#
loop_
_entity.id
_entity.type
_entity.pdbx_description
1 polymer ?
#
loop_
_entity_poly.entity_id
_entity_poly.type
_entity_poly.pdbx_seq_one_letter_code
_entity_poly.pdbx_strand_id
1 'polypeptide(L)'
;METRSRRKRANVGQEHSAAPLPAIPPASRPASPSLAGTSTNFPSPSLTNKRRRSNPPPLAPSTAPSISSVEPASQTTWHEPKKLAQTRISRYKECERSHEKCLTKTLNAALDWLPEGGRDQLANVIIDVEEDDEILFAVFDNLRTAFIEAIRFTGKTPGVTPSPHHSRRASVDKVAAKLPDPQARSSTWAEECIDRDNHRCVISGALTELEWVKQGEVEGQLWGKLEVHHIIPFSLGGFDKEEHRDVAVKWASIYTAFPRIRAIRASKINTVENGITLHNLVHIEFQAFRIALEPMETPNSYRVKKYPRFNSVLHAQIPNGTLITLRQAAGQDKPLPARDFLETHYRLCEIWHASGFAEEFEYNARCWDDIKQETNGCVLQEDGSTGLAEILETAFSVLLNMHRGGRFMKRSSTIMADISCTIEKSLYAPHWWPEPKASRV
;
A
#
# COMPACT_ATOMS: atom_id res chain seq x y z
N MET A 1 -19.88 37.71 68.05
CA MET A 1 -20.97 37.38 67.11
C MET A 1 -20.32 36.89 65.83
N GLU A 2 -20.52 35.69 65.30
CA GLU A 2 -21.26 34.50 65.70
C GLU A 2 -20.73 33.35 64.81
N THR A 3 -20.40 32.23 65.46
CA THR A 3 -20.63 30.82 65.08
C THR A 3 -20.21 30.21 63.71
N ARG A 4 -19.21 29.31 63.82
CA ARG A 4 -19.13 27.92 63.31
C ARG A 4 -20.22 27.43 62.34
N SER A 5 -19.79 26.71 61.29
CA SER A 5 -20.21 25.29 61.13
C SER A 5 -19.28 24.48 60.21
N ARG A 6 -18.59 23.51 60.82
CA ARG A 6 -18.00 22.32 60.19
C ARG A 6 -19.14 21.38 59.77
N ARG A 7 -19.14 20.87 58.53
CA ARG A 7 -19.82 19.61 58.20
C ARG A 7 -18.85 18.60 57.62
N LYS A 8 -18.60 17.58 58.45
CA LYS A 8 -18.10 16.25 58.08
C LYS A 8 -19.01 15.66 56.99
N ARG A 9 -18.44 15.04 55.97
CA ARG A 9 -19.11 13.95 55.24
C ARG A 9 -18.32 12.67 55.45
N ALA A 10 -19.09 11.66 55.83
CA ALA A 10 -18.66 10.36 56.28
C ALA A 10 -18.23 9.48 55.11
N ASN A 11 -17.20 8.70 55.38
CA ASN A 11 -16.86 7.46 54.70
C ASN A 11 -18.04 6.49 54.85
N VAL A 12 -18.58 6.00 53.73
CA VAL A 12 -19.37 4.77 53.69
C VAL A 12 -18.61 3.84 52.76
N GLY A 13 -17.94 2.87 53.38
CA GLY A 13 -17.38 1.72 52.69
C GLY A 13 -18.54 0.84 52.20
N GLN A 14 -18.46 0.44 50.95
CA GLN A 14 -19.30 -0.61 50.40
C GLN A 14 -18.36 -1.65 49.77
N GLU A 15 -17.99 -2.63 50.59
CA GLU A 15 -17.33 -3.86 50.16
C GLU A 15 -18.32 -4.66 49.31
N HIS A 16 -18.10 -4.70 48.00
CA HIS A 16 -18.75 -5.68 47.13
C HIS A 16 -17.87 -6.94 47.10
N SER A 17 -18.23 -7.89 47.94
CA SER A 17 -17.79 -9.29 47.87
C SER A 17 -18.22 -9.89 46.53
N ALA A 18 -17.25 -10.12 45.63
CA ALA A 18 -17.46 -10.81 44.38
C ALA A 18 -17.41 -12.33 44.63
N ALA A 19 -18.54 -13.00 44.40
CA ALA A 19 -18.63 -14.45 44.44
C ALA A 19 -17.78 -15.10 43.33
N PRO A 20 -17.14 -16.25 43.58
CA PRO A 20 -16.31 -16.93 42.59
C PRO A 20 -17.17 -17.57 41.50
N LEU A 21 -16.77 -17.36 40.24
CA LEU A 21 -17.36 -17.99 39.06
C LEU A 21 -17.06 -19.51 39.04
N PRO A 22 -18.00 -20.36 38.58
CA PRO A 22 -17.80 -21.79 38.51
C PRO A 22 -16.79 -22.18 37.41
N ALA A 23 -15.95 -23.15 37.75
CA ALA A 23 -14.93 -23.72 36.86
C ALA A 23 -15.55 -24.40 35.63
N ILE A 24 -15.02 -24.06 34.45
CA ILE A 24 -15.35 -24.70 33.17
C ILE A 24 -14.48 -25.96 33.02
N PRO A 25 -15.06 -27.16 32.79
CA PRO A 25 -14.28 -28.38 32.57
C PRO A 25 -13.60 -28.37 31.18
N PRO A 26 -12.42 -29.01 31.03
CA PRO A 26 -11.68 -29.01 29.78
C PRO A 26 -12.39 -29.84 28.69
N ALA A 27 -12.49 -29.25 27.50
CA ALA A 27 -13.05 -29.88 26.31
C ALA A 27 -12.15 -31.03 25.82
N SER A 28 -12.76 -32.21 25.71
CA SER A 28 -12.19 -33.44 25.18
C SER A 28 -11.80 -33.28 23.70
N ARG A 29 -10.53 -33.58 23.36
CA ARG A 29 -10.04 -33.71 21.98
C ARG A 29 -10.73 -34.87 21.26
N PRO A 30 -11.24 -34.71 20.03
CA PRO A 30 -11.61 -35.83 19.18
C PRO A 30 -10.35 -36.52 18.63
N ALA A 31 -10.35 -37.84 18.69
CA ALA A 31 -9.32 -38.73 18.18
C ALA A 31 -9.16 -38.63 16.66
N SER A 32 -7.91 -38.61 16.20
CA SER A 32 -7.55 -38.79 14.79
C SER A 32 -7.73 -40.26 14.38
N PRO A 33 -8.39 -40.56 13.26
CA PRO A 33 -8.41 -41.91 12.73
C PRO A 33 -7.11 -42.19 11.95
N SER A 34 -6.36 -43.16 12.46
CA SER A 34 -5.34 -43.92 11.75
C SER A 34 -5.97 -44.70 10.59
N LEU A 35 -5.47 -44.52 9.37
CA LEU A 35 -5.64 -45.50 8.30
C LEU A 35 -4.29 -45.85 7.68
N ALA A 36 -4.01 -47.14 7.74
CA ALA A 36 -2.86 -47.81 7.19
C ALA A 36 -2.97 -47.95 5.67
N GLY A 37 -1.82 -47.79 5.02
CA GLY A 37 -1.30 -48.67 3.98
C GLY A 37 -2.12 -48.85 2.71
N THR A 38 -1.57 -48.41 1.57
CA THR A 38 -1.38 -49.33 0.45
C THR A 38 -0.17 -48.94 -0.40
N SER A 39 0.78 -49.86 -0.42
CA SER A 39 1.91 -49.95 -1.33
C SER A 39 1.42 -50.16 -2.76
N THR A 40 1.92 -49.39 -3.72
CA THR A 40 2.10 -49.88 -5.10
C THR A 40 3.38 -49.27 -5.69
N ASN A 41 4.34 -50.17 -5.94
CA ASN A 41 5.51 -50.00 -6.80
C ASN A 41 5.07 -49.73 -8.24
N PHE A 42 5.87 -48.98 -9.02
CA PHE A 42 6.38 -49.30 -10.38
C PHE A 42 7.11 -48.07 -11.01
N PRO A 43 7.97 -48.23 -12.04
CA PRO A 43 9.41 -47.97 -11.90
C PRO A 43 9.95 -46.79 -12.70
N SER A 44 11.12 -46.32 -12.30
CA SER A 44 12.00 -45.41 -13.06
C SER A 44 12.65 -46.11 -14.26
N PRO A 45 12.87 -45.40 -15.39
CA PRO A 45 13.89 -45.78 -16.36
C PRO A 45 15.14 -44.90 -16.20
N SER A 46 16.23 -45.57 -15.85
CA SER A 46 17.61 -45.11 -16.00
C SER A 46 18.00 -45.05 -17.47
N LEU A 47 18.58 -43.95 -17.93
CA LEU A 47 19.44 -43.93 -19.12
C LEU A 47 20.77 -43.27 -18.77
N THR A 48 21.76 -44.14 -18.66
CA THR A 48 23.19 -43.86 -18.66
C THR A 48 23.60 -43.35 -20.03
N ASN A 49 24.33 -42.23 -20.09
CA ASN A 49 25.22 -41.99 -21.22
C ASN A 49 26.47 -41.22 -20.78
N LYS A 50 27.54 -42.00 -20.59
CA LYS A 50 28.93 -41.51 -20.52
C LYS A 50 29.30 -40.96 -21.90
N ARG A 51 29.67 -39.68 -21.99
CA ARG A 51 30.52 -39.20 -23.08
C ARG A 51 31.68 -38.37 -22.54
N ARG A 52 32.80 -38.62 -23.19
CA ARG A 52 34.19 -38.45 -22.78
C ARG A 52 34.69 -37.07 -23.19
N ARG A 53 35.61 -36.55 -22.37
CA ARG A 53 36.36 -35.29 -22.46
C ARG A 53 36.91 -34.96 -23.86
N SER A 54 36.95 -33.67 -24.15
CA SER A 54 38.05 -33.02 -24.88
C SER A 54 38.17 -31.56 -24.41
N ASN A 55 39.36 -31.20 -23.90
CA ASN A 55 39.71 -29.85 -23.46
C ASN A 55 40.08 -28.98 -24.68
N PRO A 56 39.70 -27.70 -24.73
CA PRO A 56 40.30 -26.73 -25.65
C PRO A 56 41.62 -26.15 -25.09
N PRO A 57 42.52 -25.64 -25.97
CA PRO A 57 43.87 -25.20 -25.61
C PRO A 57 43.90 -23.82 -24.91
N PRO A 58 45.00 -23.47 -24.22
CA PRO A 58 45.10 -22.22 -23.46
C PRO A 58 45.39 -21.03 -24.37
N LEU A 59 44.58 -19.97 -24.24
CA LEU A 59 44.80 -18.67 -24.89
C LEU A 59 45.75 -17.81 -24.05
N ALA A 60 46.72 -17.20 -24.74
CA ALA A 60 47.77 -16.32 -24.25
C ALA A 60 47.24 -15.03 -23.59
N PRO A 61 48.04 -14.36 -22.72
CA PRO A 61 47.62 -13.15 -22.02
C PRO A 61 47.57 -11.95 -22.96
N SER A 62 46.37 -11.41 -23.20
CA SER A 62 46.18 -10.16 -23.93
C SER A 62 46.12 -8.98 -22.96
N THR A 63 47.17 -8.17 -23.05
CA THR A 63 47.38 -6.79 -22.61
C THR A 63 46.10 -6.00 -22.30
N ALA A 64 45.99 -5.54 -21.06
CA ALA A 64 44.99 -4.56 -20.64
C ALA A 64 45.34 -3.17 -21.21
N PRO A 65 44.39 -2.44 -21.83
CA PRO A 65 44.58 -1.04 -22.15
C PRO A 65 44.30 -0.17 -20.91
N SER A 66 45.21 0.77 -20.69
CA SER A 66 45.19 1.79 -19.66
C SER A 66 43.87 2.54 -19.52
N ILE A 67 43.53 2.76 -18.25
CA ILE A 67 42.52 3.68 -17.75
C ILE A 67 42.88 5.09 -18.23
N SER A 68 42.12 5.62 -19.19
CA SER A 68 42.11 7.04 -19.52
C SER A 68 40.85 7.65 -18.92
N SER A 69 41.08 8.64 -18.06
CA SER A 69 40.13 9.47 -17.35
C SER A 69 38.92 9.88 -18.19
N VAL A 70 37.73 9.48 -17.75
CA VAL A 70 36.46 10.05 -18.20
C VAL A 70 36.00 11.02 -17.11
N GLU A 71 35.92 12.30 -17.48
CA GLU A 71 35.31 13.36 -16.68
C GLU A 71 33.85 13.01 -16.31
N PRO A 72 33.33 13.50 -15.18
CA PRO A 72 32.00 13.15 -14.69
C PRO A 72 30.90 13.86 -15.50
N ALA A 73 30.52 13.28 -16.63
CA ALA A 73 29.29 13.65 -17.33
C ALA A 73 28.08 12.98 -16.65
N SER A 74 27.50 13.58 -15.61
CA SER A 74 26.26 13.03 -15.03
C SER A 74 25.31 13.97 -14.29
N GLN A 75 25.58 15.28 -14.19
CA GLN A 75 24.61 16.21 -13.57
C GLN A 75 24.03 17.23 -14.54
N THR A 76 24.83 17.79 -15.46
CA THR A 76 24.39 18.82 -16.42
C THR A 76 23.31 18.33 -17.39
N THR A 77 23.23 17.03 -17.66
CA THR A 77 22.34 16.43 -18.67
C THR A 77 20.87 16.29 -18.24
N TRP A 78 20.57 16.18 -16.93
CA TRP A 78 19.19 16.04 -16.45
C TRP A 78 18.47 17.39 -16.25
N HIS A 79 19.23 18.45 -15.95
CA HIS A 79 18.66 19.76 -15.62
C HIS A 79 17.83 20.37 -16.77
N GLU A 80 18.31 20.26 -18.01
CA GLU A 80 17.61 20.82 -19.18
C GLU A 80 16.28 20.10 -19.49
N PRO A 81 16.23 18.75 -19.66
CA PRO A 81 14.96 18.04 -19.82
C PRO A 81 13.98 18.29 -18.68
N LYS A 82 14.46 18.31 -17.43
CA LYS A 82 13.62 18.63 -16.28
C LYS A 82 13.01 20.03 -16.42
N LYS A 83 13.82 21.05 -16.70
CA LYS A 83 13.35 22.44 -16.84
C LYS A 83 12.34 22.61 -17.97
N LEU A 84 12.56 21.95 -19.10
CA LEU A 84 11.61 21.96 -20.22
C LEU A 84 10.27 21.33 -19.83
N ALA A 85 10.30 20.15 -19.19
CA ALA A 85 9.09 19.50 -18.69
C ALA A 85 8.37 20.37 -17.65
N GLN A 86 9.09 20.99 -16.71
CA GLN A 86 8.52 21.90 -15.71
C GLN A 86 7.88 23.14 -16.35
N THR A 87 8.52 23.68 -17.40
CA THR A 87 7.96 24.79 -18.18
C THR A 87 6.64 24.38 -18.82
N ARG A 88 6.59 23.18 -19.43
CA ARG A 88 5.35 22.64 -19.99
C ARG A 88 4.26 22.47 -18.93
N ILE A 89 4.59 21.88 -17.78
CA ILE A 89 3.64 21.69 -16.67
C ILE A 89 3.09 23.06 -16.21
N SER A 90 3.94 24.08 -16.10
CA SER A 90 3.52 25.41 -15.60
C SER A 90 2.51 26.13 -16.52
N ARG A 91 2.41 25.71 -17.78
CA ARG A 91 1.47 26.26 -18.77
C ARG A 91 0.11 25.54 -18.78
N TYR A 92 -0.02 24.45 -18.04
CA TYR A 92 -1.26 23.67 -17.97
C TYR A 92 -2.43 24.56 -17.56
N LYS A 93 -3.54 24.48 -18.31
CA LYS A 93 -4.78 25.20 -18.00
C LYS A 93 -5.78 24.24 -17.38
N GLU A 94 -6.19 24.56 -16.16
CA GLU A 94 -7.22 23.81 -15.45
C GLU A 94 -8.57 23.89 -16.19
N CYS A 95 -9.31 22.78 -16.22
CA CYS A 95 -10.64 22.72 -16.80
C CYS A 95 -11.62 21.89 -15.95
N GLU A 96 -11.46 21.98 -14.63
CA GLU A 96 -12.31 21.37 -13.60
C GLU A 96 -12.45 19.84 -13.69
N ARG A 97 -11.37 19.15 -14.10
CA ARG A 97 -11.34 17.68 -14.09
C ARG A 97 -11.12 17.14 -12.68
N SER A 98 -11.57 15.91 -12.46
CA SER A 98 -11.34 15.20 -11.19
C SER A 98 -9.84 15.12 -10.85
N HIS A 99 -9.48 15.42 -9.60
CA HIS A 99 -8.11 15.41 -9.07
C HIS A 99 -7.10 16.34 -9.78
N GLU A 100 -7.56 17.19 -10.69
CA GLU A 100 -6.72 18.07 -11.50
C GLU A 100 -5.92 19.08 -10.65
N LYS A 101 -6.45 19.48 -9.50
CA LYS A 101 -5.81 20.40 -8.54
C LYS A 101 -4.42 19.92 -8.08
N CYS A 102 -4.19 18.60 -8.09
CA CYS A 102 -2.92 18.01 -7.71
C CYS A 102 -2.00 17.75 -8.91
N LEU A 103 -2.44 17.96 -10.16
CA LEU A 103 -1.70 17.60 -11.39
C LEU A 103 -0.30 18.21 -11.43
N THR A 104 -0.22 19.53 -11.34
CA THR A 104 1.04 20.26 -11.45
C THR A 104 2.03 19.83 -10.36
N LYS A 105 1.56 19.69 -9.12
CA LYS A 105 2.39 19.24 -7.99
C LYS A 105 2.84 17.79 -8.17
N THR A 106 1.95 16.92 -8.63
CA THR A 106 2.25 15.49 -8.83
C THR A 106 3.29 15.28 -9.93
N LEU A 107 3.15 15.94 -11.08
CA LEU A 107 4.11 15.80 -12.17
C LEU A 107 5.49 16.36 -11.78
N ASN A 108 5.54 17.50 -11.09
CA ASN A 108 6.79 18.04 -10.55
C ASN A 108 7.44 17.10 -9.53
N ALA A 109 6.65 16.61 -8.57
CA ALA A 109 7.13 15.64 -7.57
C ALA A 109 7.67 14.37 -8.23
N ALA A 110 7.00 13.87 -9.27
CA ALA A 110 7.47 12.71 -10.02
C ALA A 110 8.80 12.98 -10.75
N LEU A 111 9.01 14.18 -11.32
CA LEU A 111 10.30 14.57 -11.90
C LEU A 111 11.42 14.66 -10.85
N ASP A 112 11.10 15.02 -9.61
CA ASP A 112 12.05 15.11 -8.51
C ASP A 112 12.43 13.75 -7.91
N TRP A 113 11.45 12.87 -7.76
CA TRP A 113 11.57 11.68 -6.92
C TRP A 113 11.63 10.35 -7.67
N LEU A 114 11.19 10.28 -8.93
CA LEU A 114 11.38 9.06 -9.71
C LEU A 114 12.89 8.78 -9.92
N PRO A 115 13.27 7.50 -9.96
CA PRO A 115 14.66 7.13 -10.22
C PRO A 115 15.09 7.53 -11.64
N GLU A 116 16.40 7.54 -11.86
CA GLU A 116 17.00 7.68 -13.18
C GLU A 116 16.43 6.63 -14.16
N GLY A 117 16.25 7.05 -15.41
CA GLY A 117 15.52 6.35 -16.45
C GLY A 117 14.01 6.52 -16.34
N GLY A 118 13.45 6.53 -15.13
CA GLY A 118 12.02 6.76 -14.89
C GLY A 118 11.62 8.22 -15.06
N ARG A 119 12.33 9.12 -14.37
CA ARG A 119 12.16 10.57 -14.50
C ARG A 119 12.44 11.07 -15.91
N ASP A 120 13.45 10.49 -16.58
CA ASP A 120 13.83 10.83 -17.96
C ASP A 120 12.72 10.48 -18.95
N GLN A 121 12.15 9.27 -18.83
CA GLN A 121 10.99 8.87 -19.63
C GLN A 121 9.75 9.72 -19.35
N LEU A 122 9.53 10.17 -18.10
CA LEU A 122 8.43 11.07 -17.79
C LEU A 122 8.64 12.45 -18.42
N ALA A 123 9.84 13.04 -18.27
CA ALA A 123 10.16 14.34 -18.84
C ALA A 123 9.98 14.35 -20.35
N ASN A 124 10.51 13.35 -21.06
CA ASN A 124 10.36 13.25 -22.51
C ASN A 124 8.88 13.16 -22.91
N VAL A 125 8.09 12.32 -22.23
CA VAL A 125 6.65 12.23 -22.50
C VAL A 125 5.98 13.58 -22.31
N ILE A 126 6.29 14.32 -21.23
CA ILE A 126 5.70 15.64 -20.96
C ILE A 126 6.10 16.65 -22.04
N ILE A 127 7.36 16.65 -22.47
CA ILE A 127 7.86 17.56 -23.51
C ILE A 127 7.17 17.26 -24.86
N ASP A 128 7.01 15.99 -25.20
CA ASP A 128 6.40 15.53 -26.45
C ASP A 128 4.88 15.80 -26.52
N VAL A 129 4.22 16.11 -25.39
CA VAL A 129 2.81 16.51 -25.36
C VAL A 129 2.59 17.88 -26.04
N GLU A 130 3.64 18.68 -26.25
CA GLU A 130 3.56 20.04 -26.79
C GLU A 130 2.53 20.89 -26.03
N GLU A 131 1.47 21.43 -26.64
CA GLU A 131 0.48 22.30 -25.96
C GLU A 131 -0.87 21.57 -25.68
N ASP A 132 -0.92 20.24 -25.76
CA ASP A 132 -2.15 19.46 -25.55
C ASP A 132 -2.39 19.14 -24.05
N ASP A 133 -3.26 19.92 -23.40
CA ASP A 133 -3.57 19.72 -21.98
C ASP A 133 -4.42 18.46 -21.71
N GLU A 134 -5.13 17.91 -22.69
CA GLU A 134 -5.88 16.65 -22.49
C GLU A 134 -4.91 15.48 -22.36
N ILE A 135 -3.88 15.46 -23.21
CA ILE A 135 -2.83 14.44 -23.14
C ILE A 135 -2.00 14.61 -21.87
N LEU A 136 -1.68 15.85 -21.46
CA LEU A 136 -0.93 16.08 -20.22
C LEU A 136 -1.73 15.60 -19.00
N PHE A 137 -3.04 15.85 -18.98
CA PHE A 137 -3.94 15.29 -17.97
C PHE A 137 -3.92 13.76 -17.99
N ALA A 138 -4.00 13.12 -19.16
CA ALA A 138 -3.93 11.66 -19.26
C ALA A 138 -2.58 11.08 -18.77
N VAL A 139 -1.47 11.82 -18.93
CA VAL A 139 -0.17 11.44 -18.35
C VAL A 139 -0.23 11.46 -16.82
N PHE A 140 -0.77 12.54 -16.25
CA PHE A 140 -1.00 12.64 -14.81
C PHE A 140 -1.94 11.56 -14.28
N ASP A 141 -3.03 11.29 -15.00
CA ASP A 141 -4.05 10.37 -14.53
C ASP A 141 -3.58 8.91 -14.63
N ASN A 142 -2.82 8.56 -15.66
CA ASN A 142 -2.08 7.30 -15.72
C ASN A 142 -1.09 7.19 -14.55
N LEU A 143 -0.39 8.27 -14.22
CA LEU A 143 0.58 8.32 -13.13
C LEU A 143 -0.11 8.05 -11.77
N ARG A 144 -1.23 8.72 -11.51
CA ARG A 144 -2.05 8.53 -10.32
C ARG A 144 -2.61 7.10 -10.23
N THR A 145 -3.39 6.68 -11.23
CA THR A 145 -4.16 5.42 -11.17
C THR A 145 -3.30 4.17 -11.33
N ALA A 146 -2.33 4.19 -12.24
CA ALA A 146 -1.57 2.98 -12.61
C ALA A 146 -0.51 2.60 -11.58
N PHE A 147 -0.09 3.54 -10.72
CA PHE A 147 0.94 3.23 -9.73
C PHE A 147 0.73 3.82 -8.35
N ILE A 148 0.35 5.10 -8.19
CA ILE A 148 0.23 5.70 -6.85
C ILE A 148 -0.89 4.97 -6.10
N GLU A 149 -2.05 4.91 -6.74
CA GLU A 149 -3.23 4.26 -6.20
C GLU A 149 -3.10 2.74 -6.22
N ALA A 150 -2.54 2.18 -7.29
CA ALA A 150 -2.35 0.73 -7.39
C ALA A 150 -1.41 0.17 -6.30
N ILE A 151 -0.44 0.94 -5.84
CA ILE A 151 0.52 0.50 -4.80
C ILE A 151 0.04 0.87 -3.40
N ARG A 152 -0.67 2.00 -3.24
CA ARG A 152 -1.24 2.41 -1.95
C ARG A 152 -2.43 1.53 -1.54
N PHE A 153 -3.35 1.27 -2.48
CA PHE A 153 -4.60 0.60 -2.17
C PHE A 153 -4.48 -0.92 -2.38
N THR A 154 -4.69 -1.66 -1.30
CA THR A 154 -4.71 -3.13 -1.36
C THR A 154 -6.10 -3.62 -1.71
N GLY A 155 -6.28 -4.35 -2.81
CA GLY A 155 -7.59 -4.92 -3.16
C GLY A 155 -7.83 -4.92 -4.66
N LYS A 156 -9.11 -4.95 -5.05
CA LYS A 156 -9.49 -4.77 -6.45
C LYS A 156 -9.03 -3.38 -6.85
N THR A 157 -7.96 -3.32 -7.63
CA THR A 157 -7.42 -2.05 -8.10
C THR A 157 -8.47 -1.37 -8.98
N PRO A 158 -8.73 -0.06 -8.83
CA PRO A 158 -9.60 0.67 -9.73
C PRO A 158 -9.19 0.51 -11.20
N GLY A 159 -10.12 0.84 -12.11
CA GLY A 159 -9.82 0.95 -13.53
C GLY A 159 -8.62 1.86 -13.75
N VAL A 160 -7.76 1.49 -14.69
CA VAL A 160 -6.51 2.21 -14.96
C VAL A 160 -6.64 3.05 -16.21
N THR A 161 -6.20 4.31 -16.15
CA THR A 161 -6.11 5.15 -17.34
C THR A 161 -4.92 4.72 -18.18
N PRO A 162 -5.10 4.31 -19.45
CA PRO A 162 -3.99 3.94 -20.31
C PRO A 162 -3.05 5.12 -20.55
N SER A 163 -1.77 4.85 -20.71
CA SER A 163 -0.84 5.91 -21.07
C SER A 163 -1.15 6.43 -22.48
N PRO A 164 -1.17 7.76 -22.69
CA PRO A 164 -1.42 8.34 -24.02
C PRO A 164 -0.25 8.11 -24.99
N HIS A 165 0.95 7.77 -24.47
CA HIS A 165 2.15 7.61 -25.27
C HIS A 165 2.16 6.30 -26.08
N HIS A 166 2.34 6.41 -27.40
CA HIS A 166 2.27 5.27 -28.33
C HIS A 166 3.27 4.14 -28.01
N SER A 167 4.50 4.48 -27.62
CA SER A 167 5.51 3.46 -27.25
C SER A 167 5.14 2.72 -25.96
N ARG A 168 4.39 3.36 -25.06
CA ARG A 168 3.91 2.73 -23.83
C ARG A 168 2.75 1.78 -24.12
N ARG A 169 1.86 2.10 -25.08
CA ARG A 169 0.84 1.15 -25.56
C ARG A 169 1.47 -0.14 -26.12
N ALA A 170 2.50 -0.02 -26.96
CA ALA A 170 3.25 -1.18 -27.44
C ALA A 170 3.98 -1.94 -26.31
N SER A 171 4.34 -1.26 -25.22
CA SER A 171 4.89 -1.90 -24.01
C SER A 171 3.83 -2.69 -23.24
N VAL A 172 2.58 -2.24 -23.23
CA VAL A 172 1.47 -2.97 -22.56
C VAL A 172 1.29 -4.33 -23.21
N ASP A 173 1.26 -4.41 -24.54
CA ASP A 173 1.10 -5.69 -25.24
C ASP A 173 2.26 -6.65 -24.96
N LYS A 174 3.49 -6.13 -24.91
CA LYS A 174 4.68 -6.92 -24.56
C LYS A 174 4.64 -7.42 -23.11
N VAL A 175 4.11 -6.61 -22.19
CA VAL A 175 3.95 -6.98 -20.79
C VAL A 175 2.83 -8.00 -20.63
N ALA A 176 1.67 -7.77 -21.27
CA ALA A 176 0.54 -8.68 -21.27
C ALA A 176 0.95 -10.07 -21.78
N ALA A 177 1.71 -10.15 -22.88
CA ALA A 177 2.19 -11.42 -23.42
C ALA A 177 3.16 -12.18 -22.51
N LYS A 178 3.75 -11.52 -21.50
CA LYS A 178 4.72 -12.10 -20.56
C LYS A 178 4.22 -12.11 -19.12
N LEU A 179 3.00 -11.65 -18.88
CA LEU A 179 2.40 -11.62 -17.55
C LEU A 179 2.15 -13.08 -17.15
N PRO A 180 2.56 -13.49 -15.94
CA PRO A 180 2.27 -14.84 -15.46
C PRO A 180 0.76 -14.99 -15.25
N ASP A 181 0.31 -16.25 -15.18
CA ASP A 181 -1.02 -16.55 -14.67
C ASP A 181 -1.22 -15.96 -13.25
N PRO A 182 -2.46 -15.61 -12.88
CA PRO A 182 -2.78 -15.13 -11.56
C PRO A 182 -2.19 -16.02 -10.46
N GLN A 183 -1.44 -15.40 -9.55
CA GLN A 183 -0.82 -16.08 -8.44
C GLN A 183 -1.83 -16.28 -7.30
N ALA A 184 -1.80 -17.46 -6.68
CA ALA A 184 -2.47 -17.69 -5.41
C ALA A 184 -1.58 -17.25 -4.24
N ARG A 185 -2.18 -16.83 -3.13
CA ARG A 185 -1.41 -16.57 -1.90
C ARG A 185 -0.84 -17.89 -1.39
N SER A 186 0.45 -17.88 -1.04
CA SER A 186 1.07 -19.03 -0.40
C SER A 186 0.69 -19.01 1.08
N SER A 187 0.28 -20.16 1.61
CA SER A 187 -0.06 -20.30 3.03
C SER A 187 1.17 -20.21 3.93
N THR A 188 2.35 -20.58 3.45
CA THR A 188 3.62 -20.56 4.22
C THR A 188 4.38 -19.24 4.09
N TRP A 189 4.08 -18.41 3.10
CA TRP A 189 4.85 -17.20 2.80
C TRP A 189 4.97 -16.23 3.97
N ALA A 190 3.90 -16.05 4.74
CA ALA A 190 3.92 -15.19 5.92
C ALA A 190 4.81 -15.78 7.03
N GLU A 191 4.73 -17.08 7.27
CA GLU A 191 5.57 -17.78 8.24
C GLU A 191 7.05 -17.67 7.84
N GLU A 192 7.36 -17.84 6.56
CA GLU A 192 8.72 -17.71 6.03
C GLU A 192 9.31 -16.31 6.26
N CYS A 193 8.52 -15.25 6.07
CA CYS A 193 8.97 -13.88 6.34
C CYS A 193 9.17 -13.63 7.84
N ILE A 194 8.26 -14.13 8.69
CA ILE A 194 8.36 -13.97 10.15
C ILE A 194 9.60 -14.68 10.69
N ASP A 195 9.87 -15.91 10.22
CA ASP A 195 11.07 -16.67 10.57
C ASP A 195 12.34 -15.93 10.14
N ARG A 196 12.37 -15.43 8.90
CA ARG A 196 13.48 -14.64 8.36
C ARG A 196 13.78 -13.43 9.26
N ASP A 197 12.73 -12.77 9.74
CA ASP A 197 12.83 -11.54 10.54
C ASP A 197 12.94 -11.82 12.05
N ASN A 198 13.26 -13.06 12.43
CA ASN A 198 13.46 -13.49 13.83
C ASN A 198 12.25 -13.17 14.72
N HIS A 199 11.04 -13.37 14.20
CA HIS A 199 9.76 -13.10 14.86
C HIS A 199 9.61 -11.66 15.37
N ARG A 200 10.16 -10.69 14.62
CA ARG A 200 10.12 -9.26 14.98
C ARG A 200 9.59 -8.39 13.84
N CYS A 201 8.93 -7.30 14.24
CA CYS A 201 8.70 -6.16 13.36
C CYS A 201 10.04 -5.55 12.96
N VAL A 202 10.32 -5.45 11.66
CA VAL A 202 11.62 -4.95 11.18
C VAL A 202 11.83 -3.46 11.44
N ILE A 203 10.76 -2.70 11.73
CA ILE A 203 10.81 -1.25 11.98
C ILE A 203 10.83 -0.94 13.48
N SER A 204 9.88 -1.48 14.25
CA SER A 204 9.75 -1.16 15.69
C SER A 204 10.51 -2.13 16.60
N GLY A 205 11.01 -3.26 16.07
CA GLY A 205 11.62 -4.32 16.88
C GLY A 205 10.62 -5.12 17.73
N ALA A 206 9.31 -4.84 17.62
CA ALA A 206 8.29 -5.52 18.40
C ALA A 206 8.28 -7.02 18.12
N LEU A 207 8.26 -7.82 19.18
CA LEU A 207 8.21 -9.28 19.13
C LEU A 207 6.79 -9.80 18.90
N THR A 208 6.69 -11.04 18.41
CA THR A 208 5.45 -11.81 18.63
C THR A 208 5.23 -12.03 20.13
N GLU A 209 3.97 -12.09 20.57
CA GLU A 209 3.62 -12.39 21.97
C GLU A 209 4.27 -13.70 22.45
N LEU A 210 4.20 -14.76 21.64
CA LEU A 210 4.81 -16.05 21.94
C LEU A 210 6.32 -15.92 22.22
N GLU A 211 7.03 -15.15 21.41
CA GLU A 211 8.48 -15.00 21.53
C GLU A 211 8.86 -14.09 22.71
N TRP A 212 8.04 -13.08 23.02
CA TRP A 212 8.21 -12.27 24.23
C TRP A 212 8.02 -13.09 25.51
N VAL A 213 7.01 -13.96 25.56
CA VAL A 213 6.80 -14.89 26.69
C VAL A 213 7.97 -15.86 26.84
N LYS A 214 8.46 -16.44 25.74
CA LYS A 214 9.65 -17.32 25.76
C LYS A 214 10.91 -16.63 26.31
N GLN A 215 11.02 -15.32 26.11
CA GLN A 215 12.14 -14.52 26.62
C GLN A 215 11.95 -14.06 28.07
N GLY A 216 10.89 -14.53 28.76
CA GLY A 216 10.64 -14.24 30.17
C GLY A 216 9.92 -12.92 30.42
N GLU A 217 9.11 -12.46 29.45
CA GLU A 217 8.23 -11.30 29.61
C GLU A 217 8.97 -10.01 30.01
N VAL A 218 10.12 -9.77 29.36
CA VAL A 218 11.00 -8.64 29.66
C VAL A 218 10.23 -7.32 29.63
N GLU A 219 10.28 -6.57 30.73
CA GLU A 219 9.61 -5.29 30.88
C GLU A 219 10.15 -4.26 29.87
N GLY A 220 9.26 -3.46 29.27
CA GLY A 220 9.62 -2.44 28.29
C GLY A 220 9.91 -2.96 26.87
N GLN A 221 10.02 -4.29 26.68
CA GLN A 221 10.14 -4.87 25.34
C GLN A 221 8.81 -4.76 24.59
N LEU A 222 8.83 -4.13 23.42
CA LEU A 222 7.65 -4.07 22.57
C LEU A 222 7.29 -5.47 22.06
N TRP A 223 6.00 -5.79 22.10
CA TRP A 223 5.44 -7.02 21.56
C TRP A 223 4.02 -6.77 21.02
N GLY A 224 3.55 -7.68 20.18
CA GLY A 224 2.19 -7.62 19.67
C GLY A 224 1.96 -8.51 18.47
N LYS A 225 0.84 -8.27 17.78
CA LYS A 225 0.50 -9.01 16.57
C LYS A 225 1.40 -8.56 15.42
N LEU A 226 2.15 -9.49 14.86
CA LEU A 226 2.89 -9.28 13.61
C LEU A 226 2.03 -9.69 12.41
N GLU A 227 2.21 -8.95 11.32
CA GLU A 227 1.58 -9.19 10.03
C GLU A 227 2.66 -9.05 8.95
N VAL A 228 2.56 -9.85 7.90
CA VAL A 228 3.46 -9.77 6.75
C VAL A 228 2.74 -9.04 5.63
N HIS A 229 3.34 -7.98 5.14
CA HIS A 229 2.79 -7.17 4.07
C HIS A 229 3.63 -7.30 2.80
N HIS A 230 2.96 -7.28 1.65
CA HIS A 230 3.65 -7.17 0.36
C HIS A 230 4.09 -5.71 0.15
N ILE A 231 5.36 -5.45 -0.10
CA ILE A 231 5.85 -4.09 -0.32
C ILE A 231 5.23 -3.49 -1.59
N ILE A 232 5.25 -4.27 -2.68
CA ILE A 232 4.44 -4.03 -3.88
C ILE A 232 3.19 -4.91 -3.78
N PRO A 233 1.96 -4.36 -3.79
CA PRO A 233 0.76 -5.11 -3.45
C PRO A 233 0.52 -6.38 -4.25
N PHE A 234 0.01 -7.38 -3.54
CA PHE A 234 -0.36 -8.67 -4.13
C PHE A 234 -1.40 -8.58 -5.26
N SER A 235 -2.25 -7.55 -5.28
CA SER A 235 -3.25 -7.33 -6.35
C SER A 235 -2.63 -7.17 -7.74
N LEU A 236 -1.34 -6.84 -7.83
CA LEU A 236 -0.61 -6.80 -9.09
C LEU A 236 -0.14 -8.19 -9.55
N GLY A 237 -0.23 -9.22 -8.70
CA GLY A 237 0.14 -10.60 -9.01
C GLY A 237 -1.02 -11.60 -8.93
N GLY A 238 -2.01 -11.36 -8.07
CA GLY A 238 -3.24 -12.14 -7.95
C GLY A 238 -4.44 -11.29 -8.39
N PHE A 239 -4.88 -11.50 -9.62
CA PHE A 239 -5.91 -10.71 -10.31
C PHE A 239 -6.86 -11.64 -11.10
N ASP A 240 -8.05 -11.18 -11.40
CA ASP A 240 -9.01 -11.94 -12.21
C ASP A 240 -8.61 -11.89 -13.70
N LYS A 241 -8.96 -12.91 -14.50
CA LYS A 241 -8.54 -12.97 -15.92
C LYS A 241 -9.08 -11.77 -16.72
N GLU A 242 -10.24 -11.28 -16.33
CA GLU A 242 -10.89 -10.09 -16.87
C GLU A 242 -10.06 -8.82 -16.63
N GLU A 243 -9.23 -8.80 -15.58
CA GLU A 243 -8.37 -7.68 -15.20
C GLU A 243 -6.98 -7.74 -15.84
N HIS A 244 -6.68 -8.80 -16.62
CA HIS A 244 -5.34 -9.06 -17.16
C HIS A 244 -4.76 -7.86 -17.93
N ARG A 245 -5.58 -7.17 -18.72
CA ARG A 245 -5.14 -5.99 -19.49
C ARG A 245 -4.82 -4.82 -18.56
N ASP A 246 -5.67 -4.55 -17.57
CA ASP A 246 -5.47 -3.44 -16.62
C ASP A 246 -4.23 -3.68 -15.76
N VAL A 247 -3.99 -4.93 -15.35
CA VAL A 247 -2.77 -5.31 -14.63
C VAL A 247 -1.54 -5.16 -15.54
N ALA A 248 -1.64 -5.51 -16.82
CA ALA A 248 -0.55 -5.27 -17.77
C ALA A 248 -0.26 -3.77 -17.96
N VAL A 249 -1.28 -2.90 -17.98
CA VAL A 249 -1.11 -1.44 -18.03
C VAL A 249 -0.40 -0.93 -16.76
N LYS A 250 -0.83 -1.40 -15.58
CA LYS A 250 -0.20 -1.07 -14.29
C LYS A 250 1.28 -1.48 -14.29
N TRP A 251 1.59 -2.72 -14.67
CA TRP A 251 2.97 -3.19 -14.78
C TRP A 251 3.80 -2.42 -15.79
N ALA A 252 3.29 -2.15 -16.99
CA ALA A 252 4.00 -1.35 -17.98
C ALA A 252 4.32 0.06 -17.45
N SER A 253 3.40 0.66 -16.70
CA SER A 253 3.57 1.97 -16.07
C SER A 253 4.62 1.91 -14.95
N ILE A 254 4.53 0.93 -14.04
CA ILE A 254 5.51 0.71 -12.97
C ILE A 254 6.90 0.46 -13.54
N TYR A 255 7.02 -0.41 -14.55
CA TYR A 255 8.29 -0.70 -15.21
C TYR A 255 8.89 0.52 -15.91
N THR A 256 8.07 1.42 -16.41
CA THR A 256 8.53 2.68 -17.01
C THR A 256 9.04 3.63 -15.93
N ALA A 257 8.28 3.82 -14.86
CA ALA A 257 8.62 4.72 -13.76
C ALA A 257 9.77 4.21 -12.88
N PHE A 258 9.89 2.88 -12.70
CA PHE A 258 10.88 2.21 -11.86
C PHE A 258 11.60 1.11 -12.64
N PRO A 259 12.57 1.46 -13.51
CA PRO A 259 13.23 0.50 -14.38
C PRO A 259 13.90 -0.68 -13.65
N ARG A 260 14.40 -0.47 -12.42
CA ARG A 260 15.01 -1.52 -11.61
C ARG A 260 14.03 -2.63 -11.21
N ILE A 261 12.75 -2.29 -11.04
CA ILE A 261 11.68 -3.26 -10.78
C ILE A 261 11.48 -4.20 -11.97
N ARG A 262 11.88 -3.85 -13.21
CA ARG A 262 11.82 -4.78 -14.35
C ARG A 262 12.66 -6.05 -14.14
N ALA A 263 13.74 -5.96 -13.37
CA ALA A 263 14.53 -7.13 -13.00
C ALA A 263 13.73 -8.09 -12.11
N ILE A 264 12.77 -7.54 -11.35
CA ILE A 264 11.88 -8.27 -10.46
C ILE A 264 10.51 -8.44 -11.15
N ARG A 265 10.43 -9.49 -11.96
CA ARG A 265 9.24 -9.83 -12.77
C ARG A 265 7.96 -9.89 -11.94
N ALA A 266 6.81 -9.62 -12.56
CA ALA A 266 5.49 -9.80 -11.96
C ALA A 266 5.30 -11.19 -11.32
N SER A 267 5.98 -12.22 -11.86
CA SER A 267 6.02 -13.59 -11.32
C SER A 267 6.65 -13.73 -9.94
N LYS A 268 7.31 -12.67 -9.42
CA LYS A 268 7.95 -12.65 -8.11
C LYS A 268 7.15 -11.88 -7.05
N ILE A 269 5.93 -11.42 -7.35
CA ILE A 269 5.11 -10.69 -6.37
C ILE A 269 4.89 -11.47 -5.07
N ASN A 270 4.71 -12.79 -5.15
CA ASN A 270 4.46 -13.63 -3.99
C ASN A 270 5.73 -14.28 -3.40
N THR A 271 6.89 -13.61 -3.53
CA THR A 271 8.18 -14.09 -2.99
C THR A 271 8.53 -13.41 -1.67
N VAL A 272 9.41 -14.02 -0.87
CA VAL A 272 9.83 -13.50 0.43
C VAL A 272 10.53 -12.14 0.30
N GLU A 273 11.19 -11.88 -0.83
CA GLU A 273 11.79 -10.59 -1.16
C GLU A 273 10.79 -9.43 -1.23
N ASN A 274 9.53 -9.71 -1.56
CA ASN A 274 8.46 -8.71 -1.55
C ASN A 274 7.72 -8.65 -0.19
N GLY A 275 8.09 -9.47 0.78
CA GLY A 275 7.45 -9.53 2.10
C GLY A 275 8.20 -8.76 3.17
N ILE A 276 7.49 -7.95 3.93
CA ILE A 276 8.01 -7.22 5.10
C ILE A 276 7.18 -7.56 6.35
N THR A 277 7.85 -7.99 7.43
CA THR A 277 7.20 -8.29 8.71
C THR A 277 7.05 -7.02 9.54
N LEU A 278 5.81 -6.66 9.85
CA LEU A 278 5.46 -5.43 10.55
C LEU A 278 4.54 -5.72 11.73
N HIS A 279 4.67 -4.95 12.80
CA HIS A 279 3.65 -4.88 13.85
C HIS A 279 2.36 -4.30 13.26
N ASN A 280 1.19 -4.78 13.68
CA ASN A 280 -0.10 -4.42 13.07
C ASN A 280 -0.34 -2.90 12.96
N LEU A 281 0.07 -2.11 13.95
CA LEU A 281 -0.06 -0.65 13.86
C LEU A 281 0.93 -0.04 12.87
N VAL A 282 2.15 -0.55 12.81
CA VAL A 282 3.17 -0.09 11.85
C VAL A 282 2.75 -0.45 10.42
N HIS A 283 2.16 -1.62 10.24
CA HIS A 283 1.58 -2.06 8.98
C HIS A 283 0.53 -1.06 8.46
N ILE A 284 -0.41 -0.61 9.31
CA ILE A 284 -1.41 0.40 8.93
C ILE A 284 -0.74 1.69 8.44
N GLU A 285 0.29 2.16 9.16
CA GLU A 285 1.02 3.37 8.77
C GLU A 285 1.81 3.19 7.47
N PHE A 286 2.40 2.00 7.26
CA PHE A 286 3.19 1.67 6.07
C PHE A 286 2.31 1.62 4.82
N GLN A 287 1.14 0.99 4.93
CA GLN A 287 0.14 0.94 3.87
C GLN A 287 -0.41 2.34 3.55
N ALA A 288 -0.64 3.16 4.58
CA ALA A 288 -1.13 4.53 4.42
C ALA A 288 -0.05 5.53 3.95
N PHE A 289 1.15 5.07 3.56
CA PHE A 289 2.30 5.91 3.19
C PHE A 289 2.68 6.94 4.26
N ARG A 290 2.43 6.66 5.54
CA ARG A 290 2.79 7.55 6.66
C ARG A 290 4.14 7.20 7.28
N ILE A 291 4.74 6.10 6.85
CA ILE A 291 6.10 5.67 7.16
C ILE A 291 6.72 4.98 5.95
N ALA A 292 8.01 5.21 5.72
CA ALA A 292 8.78 4.57 4.67
C ALA A 292 10.22 4.29 5.12
N LEU A 293 10.91 3.44 4.35
CA LEU A 293 12.30 3.08 4.57
C LEU A 293 13.17 3.73 3.50
N GLU A 294 13.79 4.86 3.85
CA GLU A 294 14.74 5.56 2.98
C GLU A 294 16.03 4.74 2.87
N PRO A 295 16.44 4.32 1.66
CA PRO A 295 17.62 3.49 1.47
C PRO A 295 18.91 4.26 1.75
N MET A 296 19.81 3.68 2.56
CA MET A 296 21.13 4.25 2.88
C MET A 296 22.22 3.69 1.96
N GLU A 297 23.40 4.32 1.92
CA GLU A 297 24.56 3.82 1.15
C GLU A 297 24.95 2.39 1.57
N THR A 298 24.89 2.09 2.86
CA THR A 298 25.14 0.75 3.38
C THR A 298 24.07 -0.24 2.91
N PRO A 299 24.47 -1.40 2.34
CA PRO A 299 23.54 -2.44 1.94
C PRO A 299 22.61 -2.87 3.08
N ASN A 300 21.32 -3.04 2.77
CA ASN A 300 20.27 -3.44 3.71
C ASN A 300 20.05 -2.49 4.91
N SER A 301 20.64 -1.30 4.89
CA SER A 301 20.40 -0.27 5.90
C SER A 301 19.44 0.80 5.38
N TYR A 302 18.55 1.24 6.26
CA TYR A 302 17.50 2.19 5.94
C TYR A 302 17.31 3.20 7.06
N ARG A 303 16.96 4.44 6.70
CA ARG A 303 16.46 5.44 7.65
C ARG A 303 14.93 5.39 7.65
N VAL A 304 14.35 5.27 8.82
CA VAL A 304 12.89 5.34 8.97
C VAL A 304 12.46 6.80 8.80
N LYS A 305 11.73 7.07 7.72
CA LYS A 305 11.10 8.35 7.46
C LYS A 305 9.63 8.27 7.84
N LYS A 306 9.17 9.26 8.61
CA LYS A 306 7.78 9.43 9.00
C LYS A 306 7.23 10.67 8.32
N TYR A 307 5.96 10.60 7.93
CA TYR A 307 5.27 11.68 7.25
C TYR A 307 4.20 12.29 8.16
N PRO A 308 3.57 13.42 7.77
CA PRO A 308 2.49 14.01 8.54
C PRO A 308 1.42 12.99 8.94
N ARG A 309 0.84 13.21 10.13
CA ARG A 309 -0.20 12.37 10.75
C ARG A 309 0.18 10.92 11.00
N PHE A 310 1.48 10.62 11.04
CA PHE A 310 1.94 9.36 11.60
C PHE A 310 1.42 9.19 13.03
N ASN A 311 1.04 7.96 13.38
CA ASN A 311 0.39 7.64 14.64
C ASN A 311 1.18 8.15 15.87
N SER A 312 0.52 8.91 16.75
CA SER A 312 1.14 9.54 17.93
C SER A 312 1.66 8.54 18.97
N VAL A 313 1.02 7.38 19.11
CA VAL A 313 1.48 6.29 20.00
C VAL A 313 2.76 5.68 19.45
N LEU A 314 2.81 5.42 18.14
CA LEU A 314 4.02 4.90 17.49
C LEU A 314 5.16 5.92 17.45
N HIS A 315 4.86 7.23 17.50
CA HIS A 315 5.88 8.28 17.52
C HIS A 315 6.86 8.12 18.69
N ALA A 316 6.37 7.71 19.87
CA ALA A 316 7.20 7.48 21.04
C ALA A 316 8.08 6.22 20.91
N GLN A 317 7.57 5.20 20.21
CA GLN A 317 8.21 3.89 20.06
C GLN A 317 9.23 3.85 18.92
N ILE A 318 9.04 4.68 17.90
CA ILE A 318 9.88 4.73 16.70
C ILE A 318 10.39 6.16 16.57
N PRO A 319 11.57 6.49 17.13
CA PRO A 319 12.15 7.82 17.03
C PRO A 319 12.31 8.30 15.57
N ASN A 320 12.27 9.62 15.35
CA ASN A 320 12.53 10.20 14.02
C ASN A 320 13.95 9.85 13.56
N GLY A 321 14.10 9.41 12.31
CA GLY A 321 15.41 9.10 11.74
C GLY A 321 16.06 7.83 12.28
N THR A 322 15.28 6.96 12.92
CA THR A 322 15.74 5.63 13.37
C THR A 322 16.44 4.92 12.22
N LEU A 323 17.67 4.46 12.44
CA LEU A 323 18.41 3.65 11.48
C LEU A 323 18.13 2.18 11.76
N ILE A 324 17.69 1.46 10.73
CA ILE A 324 17.49 0.02 10.79
C ILE A 324 18.42 -0.67 9.80
N THR A 325 18.81 -1.90 10.12
CA THR A 325 19.53 -2.78 9.20
C THR A 325 18.82 -4.10 9.17
N LEU A 326 18.33 -4.48 7.99
CA LEU A 326 17.65 -5.76 7.79
C LEU A 326 18.69 -6.88 7.84
N ARG A 327 18.39 -7.92 8.62
CA ARG A 327 19.26 -9.07 8.85
C ARG A 327 18.43 -10.33 8.85
N GLN A 328 18.97 -11.39 8.26
CA GLN A 328 18.38 -12.72 8.35
C GLN A 328 18.57 -13.21 9.78
N ALA A 329 17.57 -13.90 10.33
CA ALA A 329 17.71 -14.64 11.57
C ALA A 329 18.79 -15.72 11.43
N ALA A 330 19.47 -16.03 12.54
CA ALA A 330 20.49 -17.06 12.55
C ALA A 330 19.93 -18.41 12.07
N GLY A 331 20.62 -19.05 11.13
CA GLY A 331 20.19 -20.33 10.55
C GLY A 331 19.07 -20.25 9.52
N GLN A 332 18.60 -19.05 9.14
CA GLN A 332 17.66 -18.87 8.03
C GLN A 332 18.42 -18.50 6.74
N ASP A 333 18.13 -19.19 5.65
CA ASP A 333 18.63 -18.87 4.31
C ASP A 333 17.49 -18.37 3.40
N LYS A 334 16.78 -17.34 3.89
CA LYS A 334 15.66 -16.71 3.18
C LYS A 334 16.02 -15.29 2.79
N PRO A 335 15.81 -14.85 1.54
CA PRO A 335 16.29 -13.54 1.10
C PRO A 335 15.59 -12.39 1.84
N LEU A 336 16.36 -11.34 2.10
CA LEU A 336 15.84 -10.10 2.70
C LEU A 336 14.85 -9.39 1.77
N PRO A 337 14.03 -8.47 2.30
CA PRO A 337 13.24 -7.58 1.47
C PRO A 337 14.11 -6.91 0.40
N ALA A 338 13.71 -7.03 -0.86
CA ALA A 338 14.51 -6.49 -1.95
C ALA A 338 14.56 -4.96 -1.83
N ARG A 339 15.79 -4.43 -1.89
CA ARG A 339 16.04 -2.99 -1.81
C ARG A 339 15.24 -2.20 -2.84
N ASP A 340 15.13 -2.70 -4.07
CA ASP A 340 14.40 -2.01 -5.13
C ASP A 340 12.89 -1.90 -4.83
N PHE A 341 12.28 -2.88 -4.13
CA PHE A 341 10.89 -2.77 -3.69
C PHE A 341 10.72 -1.71 -2.60
N LEU A 342 11.60 -1.72 -1.61
CA LEU A 342 11.58 -0.72 -0.53
C LEU A 342 11.84 0.70 -1.06
N GLU A 343 12.81 0.85 -1.98
CA GLU A 343 13.06 2.13 -2.62
C GLU A 343 11.85 2.59 -3.44
N THR A 344 11.20 1.68 -4.18
CA THR A 344 9.98 2.01 -4.93
C THR A 344 8.88 2.53 -3.99
N HIS A 345 8.59 1.82 -2.90
CA HIS A 345 7.62 2.26 -1.89
C HIS A 345 8.00 3.62 -1.28
N TYR A 346 9.27 3.83 -0.93
CA TYR A 346 9.77 5.09 -0.41
C TYR A 346 9.59 6.26 -1.38
N ARG A 347 10.01 6.12 -2.65
CA ARG A 347 9.83 7.18 -3.66
C ARG A 347 8.35 7.50 -3.89
N LEU A 348 7.48 6.50 -3.84
CA LEU A 348 6.04 6.72 -3.95
C LEU A 348 5.47 7.49 -2.78
N CYS A 349 5.97 7.24 -1.56
CA CYS A 349 5.62 8.07 -0.40
C CYS A 349 6.08 9.52 -0.61
N GLU A 350 7.30 9.76 -1.12
CA GLU A 350 7.76 11.12 -1.42
C GLU A 350 6.87 11.82 -2.45
N ILE A 351 6.52 11.14 -3.55
CA ILE A 351 5.63 11.68 -4.58
C ILE A 351 4.24 11.97 -4.00
N TRP A 352 3.68 11.03 -3.21
CA TRP A 352 2.36 11.16 -2.59
C TRP A 352 2.24 12.37 -1.67
N HIS A 353 3.26 12.63 -0.85
CA HIS A 353 3.26 13.78 0.06
C HIS A 353 3.59 15.08 -0.66
N ALA A 354 4.54 15.06 -1.61
CA ALA A 354 4.88 16.27 -2.37
C ALA A 354 3.78 16.69 -3.36
N SER A 355 2.91 15.78 -3.79
CA SER A 355 1.83 16.07 -4.72
C SER A 355 0.63 16.80 -4.11
N GLY A 356 0.46 16.76 -2.78
CA GLY A 356 -0.75 17.20 -2.11
C GLY A 356 -1.84 16.12 -1.99
N PHE A 357 -1.60 14.90 -2.50
CA PHE A 357 -2.58 13.81 -2.41
C PHE A 357 -2.82 13.37 -0.97
N ALA A 358 -1.78 13.42 -0.12
CA ALA A 358 -1.93 13.13 1.30
C ALA A 358 -2.98 14.05 1.94
N GLU A 359 -2.89 15.35 1.70
CA GLU A 359 -3.76 16.37 2.25
C GLU A 359 -5.19 16.30 1.69
N GLU A 360 -5.34 16.09 0.37
CA GLU A 360 -6.64 15.92 -0.28
C GLU A 360 -7.35 14.68 0.25
N PHE A 361 -6.65 13.54 0.30
CA PHE A 361 -7.17 12.29 0.85
C PHE A 361 -7.62 12.48 2.30
N GLU A 362 -6.80 13.16 3.09
CA GLU A 362 -7.05 13.43 4.48
C GLU A 362 -8.18 14.43 4.72
N TYR A 363 -8.39 15.36 3.81
CA TYR A 363 -9.56 16.25 3.80
C TYR A 363 -10.82 15.42 3.55
N ASN A 364 -10.85 14.63 2.48
CA ASN A 364 -12.00 13.79 2.14
C ASN A 364 -12.36 12.80 3.25
N ALA A 365 -11.35 12.18 3.89
CA ALA A 365 -11.56 11.26 5.01
C ALA A 365 -12.19 11.96 6.23
N ARG A 366 -11.80 13.21 6.53
CA ARG A 366 -12.41 14.00 7.62
C ARG A 366 -13.81 14.47 7.26
N CYS A 367 -13.99 15.03 6.07
CA CYS A 367 -15.32 15.41 5.58
C CYS A 367 -16.29 14.23 5.68
N TRP A 368 -15.85 13.02 5.35
CA TRP A 368 -16.66 11.82 5.52
C TRP A 368 -17.01 11.50 6.98
N ASP A 369 -16.07 11.65 7.90
CA ASP A 369 -16.32 11.43 9.33
C ASP A 369 -17.17 12.53 9.96
N ASP A 370 -17.07 13.77 9.46
CA ASP A 370 -17.92 14.90 9.85
C ASP A 370 -19.35 14.69 9.32
N ILE A 371 -19.50 14.31 8.04
CA ILE A 371 -20.80 13.93 7.45
C ILE A 371 -21.47 12.84 8.30
N LYS A 372 -20.75 11.80 8.73
CA LYS A 372 -21.33 10.76 9.60
C LYS A 372 -21.77 11.28 10.96
N GLN A 373 -21.00 12.19 11.55
CA GLN A 373 -21.28 12.76 12.87
C GLN A 373 -22.45 13.74 12.83
N GLU A 374 -22.48 14.63 11.85
CA GLU A 374 -23.56 15.61 11.66
C GLU A 374 -24.88 14.96 11.27
N THR A 375 -24.83 13.90 10.45
CA THR A 375 -26.05 13.21 10.03
C THR A 375 -26.60 12.25 11.08
N ASN A 376 -25.89 11.98 12.18
CA ASN A 376 -26.25 10.91 13.13
C ASN A 376 -26.59 9.57 12.42
N GLY A 377 -26.01 9.36 11.23
CA GLY A 377 -26.30 8.24 10.33
C GLY A 377 -27.43 8.41 9.32
N CYS A 378 -28.16 9.53 9.21
CA CYS A 378 -29.08 9.87 8.10
C CYS A 378 -29.86 11.17 8.44
N VAL A 379 -29.64 12.28 7.74
CA VAL A 379 -30.74 13.23 7.43
C VAL A 379 -30.44 13.90 6.08
N LEU A 380 -31.13 13.45 5.03
CA LEU A 380 -31.35 14.30 3.86
C LEU A 380 -32.35 15.37 4.29
N GLN A 381 -31.99 16.63 4.14
CA GLN A 381 -32.89 17.75 4.40
C GLN A 381 -34.13 17.61 3.51
N GLU A 382 -35.32 17.70 4.11
CA GLU A 382 -36.61 17.54 3.42
C GLU A 382 -36.82 18.60 2.33
N ASP A 383 -36.11 19.74 2.41
CA ASP A 383 -36.15 20.83 1.45
C ASP A 383 -35.30 20.59 0.18
N GLY A 384 -34.59 19.45 0.10
CA GLY A 384 -33.72 19.11 -1.03
C GLY A 384 -32.41 19.89 -1.08
N SER A 385 -32.06 20.67 -0.05
CA SER A 385 -30.82 21.44 0.02
C SER A 385 -29.57 20.61 0.31
N THR A 386 -29.74 19.31 0.56
CA THR A 386 -28.60 18.42 0.83
C THR A 386 -27.72 18.25 -0.40
N GLY A 387 -26.43 18.55 -0.25
CA GLY A 387 -25.41 18.33 -1.27
C GLY A 387 -25.13 16.84 -1.50
N LEU A 388 -26.09 16.11 -2.07
CA LEU A 388 -25.98 14.67 -2.38
C LEU A 388 -24.76 14.35 -3.23
N ALA A 389 -24.43 15.22 -4.19
CA ALA A 389 -23.25 15.08 -5.02
C ALA A 389 -21.96 15.06 -4.18
N GLU A 390 -21.80 16.01 -3.26
CA GLU A 390 -20.64 16.11 -2.37
C GLU A 390 -20.54 14.92 -1.40
N ILE A 391 -21.68 14.48 -0.86
CA ILE A 391 -21.74 13.29 0.01
C ILE A 391 -21.32 12.05 -0.77
N LEU A 392 -21.85 11.84 -1.98
CA LEU A 392 -21.53 10.69 -2.81
C LEU A 392 -20.08 10.72 -3.28
N GLU A 393 -19.58 11.86 -3.76
CA GLU A 393 -18.17 12.01 -4.16
C GLU A 393 -17.21 11.72 -2.99
N THR A 394 -17.51 12.26 -1.82
CA THR A 394 -16.73 12.01 -0.59
C THR A 394 -16.81 10.54 -0.17
N ALA A 395 -18.00 9.93 -0.21
CA ALA A 395 -18.22 8.52 0.13
C ALA A 395 -17.47 7.59 -0.83
N PHE A 396 -17.58 7.80 -2.15
CA PHE A 396 -16.90 7.00 -3.16
C PHE A 396 -15.39 7.15 -3.07
N SER A 397 -14.90 8.38 -2.83
CA SER A 397 -13.49 8.63 -2.55
C SER A 397 -13.01 7.78 -1.37
N VAL A 398 -13.71 7.80 -0.22
CA VAL A 398 -13.30 7.02 0.96
C VAL A 398 -13.48 5.50 0.79
N LEU A 399 -14.53 5.05 0.09
CA LEU A 399 -14.82 3.63 -0.11
C LEU A 399 -13.80 2.90 -0.98
N LEU A 400 -13.37 3.52 -2.08
CA LEU A 400 -12.31 2.98 -2.95
C LEU A 400 -10.99 2.80 -2.17
N ASN A 401 -10.83 3.55 -1.07
CA ASN A 401 -9.61 3.62 -0.30
C ASN A 401 -9.55 2.65 0.90
N MET A 402 -10.67 2.01 1.28
CA MET A 402 -10.81 1.29 2.55
C MET A 402 -10.76 -0.25 2.46
N HIS A 403 -10.44 -0.84 1.31
CA HIS A 403 -10.48 -2.30 1.21
C HIS A 403 -9.27 -2.99 1.88
N ARG A 404 -9.59 -3.75 2.94
CA ARG A 404 -8.81 -4.80 3.64
C ARG A 404 -7.75 -4.38 4.68
N GLY A 405 -8.24 -4.05 5.88
CA GLY A 405 -7.60 -4.40 7.16
C GLY A 405 -8.59 -5.18 8.03
N GLY A 406 -8.28 -6.41 8.42
CA GLY A 406 -9.21 -7.44 8.96
C GLY A 406 -10.03 -7.14 10.22
N ARG A 407 -9.97 -5.93 10.78
CA ARG A 407 -10.91 -5.44 11.82
C ARG A 407 -11.93 -4.39 11.32
N PHE A 408 -11.80 -3.96 10.07
CA PHE A 408 -12.68 -2.98 9.42
C PHE A 408 -13.83 -3.60 8.60
N MET A 409 -13.91 -4.94 8.47
CA MET A 409 -15.02 -5.60 7.75
C MET A 409 -16.40 -5.24 8.31
N LYS A 410 -16.52 -5.02 9.63
CA LYS A 410 -17.78 -4.53 10.22
C LYS A 410 -18.17 -3.15 9.68
N ARG A 411 -17.20 -2.27 9.39
CA ARG A 411 -17.47 -0.92 8.86
C ARG A 411 -17.82 -0.93 7.38
N SER A 412 -17.25 -1.81 6.55
CA SER A 412 -17.60 -1.88 5.11
C SER A 412 -19.00 -2.44 4.87
N SER A 413 -19.43 -3.45 5.66
CA SER A 413 -20.81 -3.93 5.62
C SER A 413 -21.80 -2.88 6.15
N THR A 414 -21.39 -2.12 7.17
CA THR A 414 -22.15 -0.97 7.67
C THR A 414 -22.25 0.14 6.62
N ILE A 415 -21.17 0.50 5.91
CA ILE A 415 -21.22 1.55 4.88
C ILE A 415 -22.14 1.18 3.71
N MET A 416 -22.10 -0.06 3.21
CA MET A 416 -23.03 -0.50 2.16
C MET A 416 -24.47 -0.59 2.67
N ALA A 417 -24.68 -0.99 3.92
CA ALA A 417 -25.99 -0.98 4.56
C ALA A 417 -26.51 0.45 4.80
N ASP A 418 -25.64 1.39 5.14
CA ASP A 418 -25.96 2.80 5.39
C ASP A 418 -26.29 3.50 4.06
N ILE A 419 -25.49 3.29 3.00
CA ILE A 419 -25.79 3.80 1.66
C ILE A 419 -27.11 3.22 1.14
N SER A 420 -27.34 1.90 1.31
CA SER A 420 -28.60 1.26 0.93
C SER A 420 -29.77 1.80 1.73
N CYS A 421 -29.61 2.02 3.04
CA CYS A 421 -30.62 2.60 3.93
C CYS A 421 -30.95 4.05 3.55
N THR A 422 -29.95 4.86 3.20
CA THR A 422 -30.13 6.24 2.73
C THR A 422 -30.86 6.28 1.38
N ILE A 423 -30.51 5.39 0.45
CA ILE A 423 -31.15 5.31 -0.88
C ILE A 423 -32.59 4.77 -0.78
N GLU A 424 -32.84 3.70 -0.01
CA GLU A 424 -34.17 3.14 0.17
C GLU A 424 -35.13 4.12 0.85
N LYS A 425 -34.68 4.88 1.85
CA LYS A 425 -35.50 5.91 2.50
C LYS A 425 -35.84 7.08 1.57
N SER A 426 -34.96 7.41 0.62
CA SER A 426 -35.22 8.45 -0.38
C SER A 426 -36.20 8.00 -1.47
N LEU A 427 -36.21 6.72 -1.84
CA LEU A 427 -37.11 6.18 -2.86
C LEU A 427 -38.51 5.82 -2.33
N TYR A 428 -38.64 5.62 -1.00
CA TYR A 428 -39.89 5.27 -0.33
C TYR A 428 -40.48 6.37 0.56
N ALA A 429 -39.99 7.61 0.46
CA ALA A 429 -40.67 8.74 1.10
C ALA A 429 -42.10 8.84 0.53
N PRO A 430 -43.16 8.72 1.35
CA PRO A 430 -44.53 8.71 0.85
C PRO A 430 -44.82 10.05 0.16
N HIS A 431 -45.18 9.98 -1.12
CA HIS A 431 -45.71 11.08 -1.89
C HIS A 431 -46.94 11.69 -1.20
N TRP A 432 -46.73 12.70 -0.36
CA TRP A 432 -47.79 13.62 0.01
C TRP A 432 -47.92 14.66 -1.09
N TRP A 433 -48.76 14.36 -2.09
CA TRP A 433 -49.30 15.38 -2.97
C TRP A 433 -50.22 16.29 -2.14
N PRO A 434 -50.01 17.61 -2.07
CA PRO A 434 -51.02 18.50 -1.53
C PRO A 434 -52.16 18.60 -2.54
N GLU A 435 -53.39 18.28 -2.11
CA GLU A 435 -54.60 18.52 -2.88
C GLU A 435 -54.68 20.00 -3.31
N PRO A 436 -55.11 20.29 -4.55
CA PRO A 436 -55.31 21.66 -4.99
C PRO A 436 -56.50 22.25 -4.25
N LYS A 437 -56.26 23.32 -3.46
CA LYS A 437 -57.32 24.12 -2.84
C LYS A 437 -58.24 24.68 -3.94
N ALA A 438 -59.46 24.17 -3.99
CA ALA A 438 -60.53 24.77 -4.76
C ALA A 438 -60.87 26.15 -4.19
N SER A 439 -60.59 27.19 -4.97
CA SER A 439 -61.14 28.53 -4.75
C SER A 439 -62.65 28.51 -4.96
N ARG A 440 -63.43 28.93 -3.96
CA ARG A 440 -64.81 29.40 -4.18
C ARG A 440 -64.94 30.85 -3.73
N VAL A 441 -65.62 31.58 -4.60
CA VAL A 441 -66.18 32.93 -4.47
C VAL A 441 -67.03 33.06 -3.22
#